data_AF-A0A5B0DU31-F1
#
_entry.id   AF-A0A5B0DU31-F1
#
_cell.length_a   1.000
_cell.length_b   1.000
_cell.length_c   1.000
_cell.angle_alpha   90.00
_cell.angle_beta   90.00
_cell.angle_gamma   90.00
#
_symmetry.space_group_name_H-M   'P 1'
#
loop_
_entity.id
_entity.type
_entity.pdbx_description
1 polymer ?
#
loop_
_entity_poly.entity_id
_entity_poly.type
_entity_poly.pdbx_seq_one_letter_code
_entity_poly.pdbx_strand_id
1 'polypeptide(L)'
;MSQGFLGTLEAAATSGGELAALLRTWQDAVHSQHSGAARPSYAQPGMYWLDTSTTPWVLKLFTGTVDVAITAVDPGSGLGTSLAGLVDGSVTGAKLADATIPLNKLVDLNAQRVLGRTSGSGPANELDMDALWNMIAGQSGNFAGSGAMAFPINVLGVRRTALYQWGTILGPTSDYVIAYPMAFPNGVLKPDVTMFSGGTGLVAVTCNVESVNTASFTVRRRIISNGGTVATSTIGGYWSTWGW
;
A
#
# COMPACT_ATOMS: atom_id res chain seq x y z
N MET A 1 22.50 36.81 -30.90
CA MET A 1 23.21 35.53 -30.80
C MET A 1 24.27 35.52 -31.90
N SER A 2 25.52 35.27 -31.55
CA SER A 2 26.66 35.44 -32.47
C SER A 2 27.74 34.38 -32.22
N GLN A 3 28.42 34.00 -33.30
CA GLN A 3 29.60 33.13 -33.29
C GLN A 3 30.77 33.82 -33.98
N GLY A 4 31.18 34.98 -33.47
CA GLY A 4 32.39 35.69 -33.91
C GLY A 4 33.64 35.25 -33.14
N PHE A 5 34.79 35.24 -33.83
CA PHE A 5 36.11 35.12 -33.22
C PHE A 5 37.08 36.09 -33.92
N LEU A 6 38.22 36.37 -33.28
CA LEU A 6 39.17 37.36 -33.77
C LEU A 6 39.97 36.90 -35.00
N GLY A 7 39.95 35.61 -35.35
CA GLY A 7 40.82 35.08 -36.39
C GLY A 7 42.30 35.11 -36.01
N THR A 8 43.15 34.99 -37.03
CA THR A 8 44.56 35.33 -36.93
C THR A 8 44.70 36.84 -37.17
N LEU A 9 45.21 37.56 -36.17
CA LEU A 9 45.46 38.99 -36.27
C LEU A 9 46.92 39.23 -36.67
N GLU A 10 47.14 39.74 -37.88
CA GLU A 10 48.47 40.08 -38.38
C GLU A 10 48.67 41.60 -38.32
N ALA A 11 49.60 42.05 -37.49
CA ALA A 11 49.77 43.48 -37.20
C ALA A 11 50.07 44.35 -38.44
N ALA A 12 50.70 43.77 -39.46
CA ALA A 12 51.02 44.46 -40.70
C ALA A 12 49.85 44.50 -41.71
N ALA A 13 48.80 43.70 -41.50
CA ALA A 13 47.72 43.49 -42.47
C ALA A 13 46.33 43.90 -41.96
N THR A 14 46.11 43.90 -40.63
CA THR A 14 44.83 44.31 -40.05
C THR A 14 44.84 45.80 -39.74
N SER A 15 44.04 46.58 -40.47
CA SER A 15 43.85 48.00 -40.18
C SER A 15 43.10 48.21 -38.86
N GLY A 16 43.24 49.40 -38.26
CA GLY A 16 42.52 49.73 -37.03
C GLY A 16 40.99 49.66 -37.16
N GLY A 17 40.46 49.97 -38.34
CA GLY A 17 39.02 49.84 -38.63
C GLY A 17 38.55 48.39 -38.67
N GLU A 18 39.35 47.50 -39.27
CA GLU A 18 39.07 46.06 -39.32
C GLU A 18 39.17 45.42 -37.93
N LEU A 19 40.20 45.79 -37.15
CA LEU A 19 40.33 45.32 -35.77
C LEU A 19 39.13 45.72 -34.92
N ALA A 20 38.67 46.96 -35.02
CA ALA A 20 37.48 47.43 -34.30
C ALA A 20 36.22 46.65 -34.71
N ALA A 21 36.09 46.25 -35.98
CA ALA A 21 35.01 45.41 -36.44
C ALA A 21 35.09 43.99 -35.85
N LEU A 22 36.28 43.36 -35.87
CA LEU A 22 36.51 42.02 -35.30
C LEU A 22 36.29 41.99 -33.78
N LEU A 23 36.68 43.04 -33.06
CA LEU A 23 36.46 43.13 -31.62
C LEU A 23 34.97 43.21 -31.28
N ARG A 24 34.15 43.93 -32.08
CA ARG A 24 32.70 43.97 -31.88
C ARG A 24 32.05 42.60 -32.11
N THR A 25 32.44 41.89 -33.18
CA THR A 25 31.86 40.56 -33.45
C THR A 25 32.26 39.53 -32.40
N TRP A 26 33.50 39.59 -31.91
CA TRP A 26 33.95 38.77 -30.78
C TRP A 26 33.22 39.13 -29.49
N GLN A 27 33.03 40.43 -29.20
CA GLN A 27 32.27 40.89 -28.03
C GLN A 27 30.83 40.35 -28.06
N ASP A 28 30.14 40.45 -29.20
CA ASP A 28 28.79 39.90 -29.36
C ASP A 28 28.75 38.38 -29.16
N ALA A 29 29.79 37.67 -29.59
CA ALA A 29 29.91 36.24 -29.40
C ALA A 29 30.05 35.88 -27.92
N VAL A 30 30.94 36.56 -27.20
CA VAL A 30 31.14 36.36 -25.75
C VAL A 30 29.86 36.68 -24.97
N HIS A 31 29.23 37.82 -25.25
CA HIS A 31 28.00 38.25 -24.57
C HIS A 31 26.81 37.33 -24.83
N SER A 32 26.85 36.56 -25.91
CA SER A 32 25.81 35.59 -26.24
C SER A 32 26.25 34.14 -26.02
N GLN A 33 27.33 33.90 -25.26
CA GLN A 33 27.88 32.57 -24.97
C GLN A 33 28.13 31.73 -26.24
N HIS A 34 28.67 32.35 -27.28
CA HIS A 34 28.91 31.74 -28.59
C HIS A 34 27.67 31.02 -29.16
N SER A 35 26.49 31.58 -28.94
CA SER A 35 25.21 30.94 -29.25
C SER A 35 24.95 30.77 -30.75
N GLY A 36 24.32 29.66 -31.12
CA GLY A 36 23.86 29.39 -32.48
C GLY A 36 23.20 28.02 -32.62
N ALA A 37 22.65 27.71 -33.80
CA ALA A 37 22.01 26.43 -34.10
C ALA A 37 23.00 25.28 -34.42
N ALA A 38 24.30 25.58 -34.46
CA ALA A 38 25.38 24.63 -34.65
C ALA A 38 26.60 25.07 -33.84
N ARG A 39 27.51 24.15 -33.53
CA ARG A 39 28.74 24.46 -32.79
C ARG A 39 29.60 25.48 -33.56
N PRO A 40 30.18 26.50 -32.90
CA PRO A 40 31.14 27.39 -33.55
C PRO A 40 32.31 26.61 -34.17
N SER A 41 32.68 26.91 -35.41
CA SER A 41 33.76 26.20 -36.12
C SER A 41 35.14 26.36 -35.45
N TYR A 42 35.35 27.44 -34.70
CA TYR A 42 36.57 27.72 -33.94
C TYR A 42 36.57 27.11 -32.53
N ALA A 43 35.54 26.34 -32.16
CA ALA A 43 35.43 25.75 -30.83
C ALA A 43 36.65 24.89 -30.50
N GLN A 44 37.26 25.16 -29.35
CA GLN A 44 38.37 24.36 -28.81
C GLN A 44 37.86 23.42 -27.71
N PRO A 45 38.55 22.29 -27.44
CA PRO A 45 38.24 21.44 -26.29
C PRO A 45 38.17 22.27 -25.00
N GLY A 46 37.11 22.09 -24.22
CA GLY A 46 36.82 22.85 -23.00
C GLY A 46 35.95 24.10 -23.19
N MET A 47 35.61 24.48 -24.44
CA MET A 47 34.80 25.67 -24.69
C MET A 47 33.30 25.41 -24.46
N TYR A 48 32.65 26.30 -23.72
CA TYR A 48 31.19 26.33 -23.58
C TYR A 48 30.55 27.10 -24.73
N TRP A 49 29.45 26.58 -25.25
CA TRP A 49 28.61 27.28 -26.22
C TRP A 49 27.13 26.96 -25.99
N LEU A 50 26.25 27.88 -26.37
CA LEU A 50 24.81 27.71 -26.20
C LEU A 50 24.16 27.27 -27.51
N ASP A 51 23.59 26.07 -27.52
CA ASP A 51 22.85 25.53 -28.66
C ASP A 51 21.40 26.02 -28.64
N THR A 52 21.02 26.69 -29.72
CA THR A 52 19.71 27.29 -29.90
C THR A 52 18.90 26.60 -31.01
N SER A 53 19.31 25.40 -31.44
CA SER A 53 18.59 24.64 -32.47
C SER A 53 17.22 24.15 -32.00
N THR A 54 17.00 24.06 -30.69
CA THR A 54 15.77 23.59 -30.04
C THR A 54 15.40 24.52 -28.87
N THR A 55 14.13 24.47 -28.44
CA THR A 55 13.66 25.08 -27.19
C THR A 55 13.20 23.97 -26.24
N PRO A 56 13.73 23.85 -25.01
CA PRO A 56 14.72 24.74 -24.38
C PRO A 56 16.09 24.73 -25.07
N TRP A 57 16.81 25.86 -24.97
CA TRP A 57 18.21 25.99 -25.42
C TRP A 57 19.11 25.10 -24.56
N VAL A 58 20.24 24.64 -25.08
CA VAL A 58 21.10 23.69 -24.37
C VAL A 58 22.51 24.25 -24.24
N LEU A 59 22.98 24.47 -23.02
CA LEU A 59 24.39 24.80 -22.78
C LEU A 59 25.23 23.55 -22.97
N LYS A 60 26.25 23.63 -23.83
CA LYS A 60 27.11 22.51 -24.20
C LYS A 60 28.58 22.83 -23.92
N LEU A 61 29.34 21.80 -23.56
CA LEU A 61 30.79 21.81 -23.45
C LEU A 61 31.38 20.98 -24.59
N PHE A 62 32.22 21.58 -25.44
CA PHE A 62 32.90 20.83 -26.48
C PHE A 62 34.12 20.10 -25.91
N THR A 63 34.24 18.79 -26.15
CA THR A 63 35.35 17.95 -25.62
C THR A 63 36.53 17.82 -26.57
N GLY A 64 36.47 18.45 -27.75
CA GLY A 64 37.40 18.21 -28.86
C GLY A 64 36.89 17.20 -29.89
N THR A 65 35.88 16.40 -29.55
CA THR A 65 35.27 15.43 -30.47
C THR A 65 33.76 15.52 -30.45
N VAL A 66 33.16 15.57 -29.26
CA VAL A 66 31.70 15.62 -29.07
C VAL A 66 31.28 16.82 -28.23
N ASP A 67 30.04 17.25 -28.41
CA ASP A 67 29.41 18.24 -27.54
C ASP A 67 28.66 17.54 -26.41
N VAL A 68 29.05 17.83 -25.17
CA VAL A 68 28.40 17.31 -23.97
C VAL A 68 27.40 18.35 -23.48
N ALA A 69 26.13 17.96 -23.39
CA ALA A 69 25.08 18.82 -22.88
C ALA A 69 25.15 18.93 -21.35
N ILE A 70 25.15 20.16 -20.83
CA ILE A 70 25.35 20.47 -19.40
C ILE A 70 24.02 20.78 -18.71
N THR A 71 23.24 21.70 -19.30
CA THR A 71 21.91 22.06 -18.82
C THR A 71 21.04 22.54 -19.96
N ALA A 72 19.74 22.39 -19.82
CA ALA A 72 18.76 23.08 -20.66
C ALA A 72 18.37 24.41 -20.00
N VAL A 73 18.15 25.43 -20.81
CA VAL A 73 17.72 26.78 -20.42
C VAL A 73 16.49 27.09 -21.25
N ASP A 74 15.34 27.24 -20.59
CA ASP A 74 14.11 27.64 -21.27
C ASP A 74 14.00 29.18 -21.27
N PRO A 75 14.16 29.86 -22.42
CA PRO A 75 14.04 31.31 -22.50
C PRO A 75 12.61 31.82 -22.22
N GLY A 76 11.58 30.96 -22.33
CA GLY A 76 10.18 31.33 -22.07
C GLY A 76 9.81 31.34 -20.58
N SER A 77 10.35 30.40 -19.81
CA SER A 77 10.08 30.29 -18.36
C SER A 77 11.18 30.85 -17.46
N GLY A 78 12.38 31.11 -18.00
CA GLY A 78 13.53 31.57 -17.22
C GLY A 78 14.12 30.51 -16.29
N LEU A 79 13.73 29.24 -16.44
CA LEU A 79 14.17 28.13 -15.61
C LEU A 79 15.26 27.31 -16.31
N GLY A 80 16.32 27.01 -15.57
CA GLY A 80 17.27 25.96 -15.93
C GLY A 80 16.66 24.60 -15.64
N THR A 81 16.60 23.71 -16.63
CA THR A 81 16.11 22.34 -16.46
C THR A 81 17.29 21.38 -16.51
N SER A 82 17.35 20.45 -15.55
CA SER A 82 18.32 19.36 -15.59
C SER A 82 18.04 18.50 -16.82
N LEU A 83 19.08 18.27 -17.64
CA LEU A 83 18.99 17.39 -18.81
C LEU A 83 18.84 15.91 -18.41
N ALA A 84 19.26 15.57 -17.18
CA ALA A 84 18.95 14.33 -16.51
C ALA A 84 17.95 14.65 -15.40
N GLY A 85 16.68 14.83 -15.76
CA GLY A 85 15.61 14.74 -14.79
C GLY A 85 15.62 13.36 -14.14
N LEU A 86 15.07 13.25 -12.93
CA LEU A 86 14.70 11.95 -12.38
C LEU A 86 13.62 11.36 -13.29
N VAL A 87 14.03 10.58 -14.28
CA VAL A 87 13.12 9.84 -15.15
C VAL A 87 12.53 8.68 -14.36
N ASP A 88 11.30 8.28 -14.65
CA ASP A 88 10.73 7.09 -14.03
C ASP A 88 11.67 5.88 -14.23
N GLY A 89 11.95 5.16 -13.16
CA GLY A 89 12.94 4.06 -13.15
C GLY A 89 14.43 4.45 -13.21
N SER A 90 14.80 5.74 -13.31
CA SER A 90 16.22 6.17 -13.46
C SER A 90 17.11 5.97 -12.23
N VAL A 91 16.51 5.78 -11.06
CA VAL A 91 17.27 5.43 -9.83
C VAL A 91 17.18 3.94 -9.63
N THR A 92 18.25 3.25 -10.03
CA THR A 92 18.42 1.80 -10.03
C THR A 92 18.99 1.25 -8.70
N GLY A 93 19.38 2.12 -7.77
CA GLY A 93 19.82 1.77 -6.42
C GLY A 93 18.69 1.87 -5.38
N ALA A 94 18.97 1.42 -4.14
CA ALA A 94 18.04 1.61 -3.01
C ALA A 94 17.77 3.10 -2.80
N LYS A 95 16.58 3.56 -3.23
CA LYS A 95 16.19 4.99 -3.24
C LYS A 95 16.23 5.62 -1.85
N LEU A 96 15.99 4.80 -0.83
CA LEU A 96 16.11 5.08 0.60
C LEU A 96 16.52 3.75 1.24
N ALA A 97 17.56 3.72 2.08
CA ALA A 97 17.88 2.49 2.78
C ALA A 97 16.70 2.07 3.67
N ASP A 98 16.50 0.78 3.86
CA ASP A 98 15.46 0.26 4.76
C ASP A 98 15.57 0.97 6.13
N ALA A 99 14.43 1.38 6.69
CA ALA A 99 14.31 2.21 7.91
C ALA A 99 14.82 3.68 7.87
N THR A 100 15.17 4.26 6.71
CA THR A 100 15.68 5.65 6.66
C THR A 100 14.60 6.73 6.68
N ILE A 101 13.32 6.38 6.46
CA ILE A 101 12.24 7.35 6.62
C ILE A 101 11.68 7.22 8.03
N PRO A 102 12.09 8.10 8.97
CA PRO A 102 11.53 8.06 10.31
C PRO A 102 10.03 8.40 10.26
N LEU A 103 9.27 7.77 11.15
CA LEU A 103 7.80 7.87 11.21
C LEU A 103 7.30 9.33 11.31
N ASN A 104 8.10 10.21 11.93
CA ASN A 104 7.81 11.64 12.06
C ASN A 104 7.87 12.41 10.73
N LYS A 105 8.41 11.82 9.66
CA LYS A 105 8.44 12.38 8.31
C LYS A 105 7.30 11.86 7.41
N LEU A 106 6.51 10.89 7.89
CA LEU A 106 5.28 10.41 7.24
C LEU A 106 4.02 11.18 7.71
N VAL A 107 4.18 12.14 8.63
CA VAL A 107 3.08 12.87 9.30
C VAL A 107 2.23 13.69 8.32
N ASP A 108 2.75 14.02 7.14
CA ASP A 108 2.02 14.78 6.11
C ASP A 108 1.19 13.92 5.14
N LEU A 109 1.16 12.59 5.33
CA LEU A 109 0.21 11.70 4.63
C LEU A 109 -1.19 11.88 5.24
N ASN A 110 -1.80 13.04 4.96
CA ASN A 110 -3.17 13.39 5.34
C ASN A 110 -4.25 12.50 4.69
N ALA A 111 -3.87 11.60 3.79
CA ALA A 111 -4.72 10.53 3.32
C ALA A 111 -4.55 9.32 4.25
N GLN A 112 -5.51 9.19 5.17
CA GLN A 112 -5.66 8.10 6.13
C GLN A 112 -5.80 6.75 5.42
N ARG A 113 -4.71 6.20 4.87
CA ARG A 113 -4.62 4.79 4.45
C ARG A 113 -3.71 4.09 5.43
N VAL A 114 -4.33 3.57 6.50
CA VAL A 114 -3.70 2.60 7.39
C VAL A 114 -3.54 1.30 6.60
N LEU A 115 -2.40 1.15 5.92
CA LEU A 115 -1.99 -0.12 5.34
C LEU A 115 -1.48 -1.00 6.48
N GLY A 116 -2.34 -1.88 7.00
CA GLY A 116 -1.88 -2.87 7.96
C GLY A 116 -1.01 -3.92 7.26
N ARG A 117 0.28 -3.97 7.60
CA ARG A 117 1.16 -5.09 7.24
C ARG A 117 1.23 -6.03 8.43
N THR A 118 0.62 -7.21 8.31
CA THR A 118 1.01 -8.37 9.13
C THR A 118 2.17 -9.09 8.41
N SER A 119 3.39 -8.68 8.76
CA SER A 119 4.65 -9.45 8.66
C SER A 119 5.15 -10.08 7.34
N GLY A 120 4.50 -9.96 6.18
CA GLY A 120 4.95 -10.61 4.94
C GLY A 120 5.43 -9.65 3.84
N SER A 121 6.41 -10.07 3.03
CA SER A 121 6.69 -9.46 1.73
C SER A 121 5.53 -9.75 0.75
N GLY A 122 4.85 -8.72 0.25
CA GLY A 122 3.73 -8.86 -0.69
C GLY A 122 2.96 -7.54 -0.91
N PRO A 123 2.03 -7.49 -1.89
CA PRO A 123 1.19 -6.32 -2.12
C PRO A 123 0.30 -6.03 -0.90
N ALA A 124 0.11 -4.74 -0.59
CA ALA A 124 -0.73 -4.32 0.52
C ALA A 124 -2.21 -4.50 0.14
N ASN A 125 -2.87 -5.46 0.78
CA ASN A 125 -4.31 -5.67 0.65
C ASN A 125 -5.07 -4.84 1.70
N GLU A 126 -6.34 -4.55 1.43
CA GLU A 126 -7.24 -3.97 2.44
C GLU A 126 -7.32 -4.91 3.65
N LEU A 127 -7.34 -4.33 4.85
CA LEU A 127 -7.56 -5.10 6.06
C LEU A 127 -8.97 -5.66 5.99
N ASP A 128 -9.09 -6.99 5.92
CA ASP A 128 -10.37 -7.64 6.14
C ASP A 128 -10.85 -7.39 7.59
N MET A 129 -12.13 -7.65 7.81
CA MET A 129 -12.74 -7.44 9.12
C MET A 129 -12.02 -8.26 10.20
N ASP A 130 -11.53 -9.45 9.86
CA ASP A 130 -10.78 -10.34 10.76
C ASP A 130 -9.44 -9.72 11.20
N ALA A 131 -8.71 -9.07 10.29
CA ALA A 131 -7.48 -8.36 10.57
C ALA A 131 -7.71 -7.08 11.39
N LEU A 132 -8.80 -6.37 11.14
CA LEU A 132 -9.17 -5.16 11.88
C LEU A 132 -9.53 -5.48 13.35
N TRP A 133 -10.17 -6.64 13.60
CA TRP A 133 -10.46 -7.11 14.96
C TRP A 133 -9.23 -7.63 15.71
N ASN A 134 -8.30 -8.29 15.02
CA ASN A 134 -7.02 -8.71 15.61
C ASN A 134 -6.11 -7.52 16.04
N MET A 135 -6.37 -6.31 15.53
CA MET A 135 -5.68 -5.07 15.96
C MET A 135 -6.18 -4.53 17.31
N ILE A 136 -7.35 -4.95 17.80
CA ILE A 136 -7.78 -4.67 19.17
C ILE A 136 -7.02 -5.64 20.08
N ALA A 137 -6.01 -5.12 20.76
CA ALA A 137 -4.95 -5.87 21.44
C ALA A 137 -5.40 -7.21 22.07
N GLY A 138 -5.05 -8.31 21.39
CA GLY A 138 -5.14 -9.67 21.91
C GLY A 138 -6.50 -10.38 21.73
N GLN A 139 -7.45 -9.78 21.03
CA GLN A 139 -8.68 -10.46 20.61
C GLN A 139 -8.42 -11.26 19.32
N SER A 140 -9.05 -12.43 19.19
CA SER A 140 -9.00 -13.25 17.95
C SER A 140 -10.31 -13.99 17.75
N GLY A 141 -10.75 -14.23 16.51
CA GLY A 141 -11.97 -14.98 16.26
C GLY A 141 -12.09 -15.61 14.88
N ASN A 142 -13.09 -16.47 14.72
CA ASN A 142 -13.55 -17.07 13.47
C ASN A 142 -15.05 -16.78 13.33
N PHE A 143 -15.46 -16.03 12.31
CA PHE A 143 -16.83 -15.56 12.12
C PHE A 143 -17.68 -16.39 11.15
N ALA A 144 -17.35 -17.67 10.99
CA ALA A 144 -18.18 -18.60 10.23
C ALA A 144 -19.58 -18.81 10.88
N GLY A 145 -20.47 -19.49 10.15
CA GLY A 145 -21.82 -19.83 10.65
C GLY A 145 -21.83 -20.61 11.97
N SER A 146 -20.73 -21.31 12.28
CA SER A 146 -20.34 -21.67 13.65
C SER A 146 -18.95 -21.12 13.91
N GLY A 147 -18.84 -20.27 14.92
CA GLY A 147 -17.69 -19.40 15.12
C GLY A 147 -17.31 -19.25 16.58
N ALA A 148 -16.17 -18.62 16.80
CA ALA A 148 -15.59 -18.40 18.12
C ALA A 148 -14.90 -17.04 18.20
N MET A 149 -14.89 -16.46 19.39
CA MET A 149 -14.13 -15.27 19.74
C MET A 149 -13.39 -15.51 21.05
N ALA A 150 -12.12 -15.10 21.07
CA ALA A 150 -11.27 -15.09 22.23
C ALA A 150 -11.05 -13.65 22.69
N PHE A 151 -11.31 -13.41 23.97
CA PHE A 151 -11.18 -12.13 24.63
C PHE A 151 -10.09 -12.22 25.71
N PRO A 152 -9.03 -11.42 25.64
CA PRO A 152 -8.12 -11.28 26.74
C PRO A 152 -8.84 -10.54 27.86
N ILE A 153 -8.98 -11.19 29.01
CA ILE A 153 -9.60 -10.60 30.20
C ILE A 153 -8.59 -10.57 31.34
N ASN A 154 -8.78 -9.61 32.25
CA ASN A 154 -8.02 -9.56 33.50
C ASN A 154 -8.96 -9.87 34.66
N VAL A 155 -8.75 -11.00 35.31
CA VAL A 155 -9.53 -11.41 36.48
C VAL A 155 -8.60 -11.39 37.68
N LEU A 156 -8.86 -10.46 38.61
CA LEU A 156 -8.07 -10.31 39.84
C LEU A 156 -6.56 -10.13 39.59
N GLY A 157 -6.19 -9.39 38.55
CA GLY A 157 -4.79 -9.11 38.22
C GLY A 157 -4.11 -10.18 37.37
N VAL A 158 -4.79 -11.30 37.08
CA VAL A 158 -4.26 -12.39 36.24
C VAL A 158 -4.86 -12.29 34.83
N ARG A 159 -3.99 -12.25 33.81
CA ARG A 159 -4.41 -12.34 32.41
C ARG A 159 -4.95 -13.73 32.10
N ARG A 160 -6.17 -13.79 31.56
CA ARG A 160 -6.87 -15.00 31.13
C ARG A 160 -7.49 -14.76 29.75
N THR A 161 -7.98 -15.82 29.14
CA THR A 161 -8.75 -15.75 27.89
C THR A 161 -10.15 -16.25 28.15
N ALA A 162 -11.15 -15.37 27.96
CA ALA A 162 -12.54 -15.81 27.85
C ALA A 162 -12.83 -16.16 26.40
N LEU A 163 -13.52 -17.27 26.19
CA LEU A 163 -13.97 -17.72 24.88
C LEU A 163 -15.48 -17.58 24.80
N TYR A 164 -15.98 -17.01 23.72
CA TYR A 164 -17.37 -17.03 23.32
C TYR A 164 -17.51 -17.80 22.03
N GLN A 165 -18.42 -18.75 21.96
CA GLN A 165 -18.64 -19.55 20.75
C GLN A 165 -20.12 -19.61 20.41
N TRP A 166 -20.41 -19.71 19.12
CA TRP A 166 -21.77 -19.82 18.59
C TRP A 166 -21.84 -20.81 17.45
N GLY A 167 -23.06 -21.20 17.11
CA GLY A 167 -23.29 -21.96 15.89
C GLY A 167 -24.74 -22.18 15.56
N THR A 168 -24.94 -22.75 14.39
CA THR A 168 -26.25 -23.15 13.88
C THR A 168 -26.44 -24.65 14.09
N ILE A 169 -27.71 -25.03 14.15
CA ILE A 169 -28.15 -26.42 14.26
C ILE A 169 -29.10 -26.66 13.10
N LEU A 170 -28.82 -27.70 12.31
CA LEU A 170 -29.69 -28.09 11.21
C LEU A 170 -30.00 -29.59 11.26
N GLY A 171 -31.28 -29.90 11.42
CA GLY A 171 -31.86 -31.16 10.97
C GLY A 171 -31.51 -32.51 11.62
N PRO A 172 -31.14 -32.66 12.89
CA PRO A 172 -31.21 -33.99 13.52
C PRO A 172 -32.68 -34.32 13.87
N THR A 173 -33.13 -35.58 13.69
CA THR A 173 -34.43 -36.07 14.22
C THR A 173 -34.31 -36.71 15.62
N SER A 174 -33.10 -36.90 16.13
CA SER A 174 -32.75 -37.48 17.44
C SER A 174 -31.93 -36.51 18.29
N ASP A 175 -31.65 -36.87 19.54
CA ASP A 175 -30.63 -36.20 20.36
C ASP A 175 -29.28 -36.16 19.62
N TYR A 176 -28.50 -35.10 19.84
CA TYR A 176 -27.30 -34.83 19.05
C TYR A 176 -26.23 -34.13 19.86
N VAL A 177 -24.97 -34.39 19.47
CA VAL A 177 -23.77 -33.80 20.05
C VAL A 177 -23.30 -32.69 19.13
N ILE A 178 -23.12 -31.49 19.69
CA ILE A 178 -22.58 -30.34 18.98
C ILE A 178 -21.13 -30.18 19.42
N ALA A 179 -20.20 -30.22 18.47
CA ALA A 179 -18.81 -29.87 18.71
C ALA A 179 -18.65 -28.35 18.69
N TYR A 180 -17.84 -27.82 19.60
CA TYR A 180 -17.45 -26.42 19.55
C TYR A 180 -16.48 -26.18 18.40
N PRO A 181 -16.52 -25.00 17.74
CA PRO A 181 -15.51 -24.57 16.78
C PRO A 181 -14.07 -24.67 17.31
N MET A 182 -13.88 -24.50 18.63
CA MET A 182 -12.65 -24.84 19.32
C MET A 182 -12.92 -25.39 20.73
N ALA A 183 -12.04 -26.26 21.24
CA ALA A 183 -12.17 -26.73 22.61
C ALA A 183 -11.89 -25.60 23.61
N PHE A 184 -12.71 -25.51 24.66
CA PHE A 184 -12.44 -24.65 25.81
C PHE A 184 -11.30 -25.24 26.64
N PRO A 185 -10.24 -24.47 26.96
CA PRO A 185 -9.07 -25.01 27.65
C PRO A 185 -9.33 -25.60 29.04
N ASN A 186 -10.26 -25.03 29.81
CA ASN A 186 -10.45 -25.34 31.22
C ASN A 186 -11.91 -25.65 31.58
N GLY A 187 -12.85 -24.89 31.05
CA GLY A 187 -14.24 -24.97 31.48
C GLY A 187 -15.22 -24.24 30.58
N VAL A 188 -16.48 -24.66 30.67
CA VAL A 188 -17.57 -24.18 29.83
C VAL A 188 -18.74 -23.80 30.72
N LEU A 189 -19.29 -22.61 30.51
CA LEU A 189 -20.58 -22.21 31.08
C LEU A 189 -21.70 -22.85 30.26
N LYS A 190 -22.80 -23.22 30.90
CA LYS A 190 -23.91 -23.93 30.25
C LYS A 190 -24.30 -23.25 28.93
N PRO A 191 -24.25 -23.96 27.78
CA PRO A 191 -24.68 -23.41 26.51
C PRO A 191 -26.17 -23.04 26.52
N ASP A 192 -26.47 -21.91 25.90
CA ASP A 192 -27.83 -21.50 25.60
C ASP A 192 -28.18 -22.00 24.21
N VAL A 193 -29.32 -22.69 24.10
CA VAL A 193 -29.79 -23.30 22.85
C VAL A 193 -31.23 -22.88 22.60
N THR A 194 -31.49 -22.42 21.38
CA THR A 194 -32.82 -22.04 20.92
C THR A 194 -33.14 -22.82 19.65
N MET A 195 -34.29 -23.47 19.61
CA MET A 195 -34.77 -24.19 18.43
C MET A 195 -35.97 -23.46 17.80
N PHE A 196 -36.09 -23.59 16.48
CA PHE A 196 -37.21 -23.10 15.70
C PHE A 196 -37.68 -24.18 14.73
N SER A 197 -38.94 -24.06 14.32
CA SER A 197 -39.58 -25.00 13.41
C SER A 197 -40.32 -24.29 12.30
N GLY A 198 -40.20 -24.77 11.07
CA GLY A 198 -40.79 -24.14 9.88
C GLY A 198 -41.58 -25.08 8.96
N GLY A 199 -41.92 -26.31 9.40
CA GLY A 199 -42.55 -27.32 8.54
C GLY A 199 -43.95 -27.75 8.93
N THR A 200 -44.67 -28.32 7.96
CA THR A 200 -45.98 -28.95 8.17
C THR A 200 -45.86 -30.19 9.06
N GLY A 201 -46.86 -30.41 9.93
CA GLY A 201 -46.91 -31.58 10.82
C GLY A 201 -46.18 -31.44 12.16
N LEU A 202 -45.53 -30.31 12.42
CA LEU A 202 -44.83 -30.05 13.68
C LEU A 202 -45.52 -28.93 14.49
N VAL A 203 -45.77 -29.21 15.77
CA VAL A 203 -46.49 -28.31 16.71
C VAL A 203 -45.51 -27.54 17.57
N ALA A 204 -44.49 -28.22 18.11
CA ALA A 204 -43.47 -27.60 18.93
C ALA A 204 -42.17 -28.42 18.93
N VAL A 205 -41.05 -27.72 19.06
CA VAL A 205 -39.75 -28.31 19.40
C VAL A 205 -39.26 -27.65 20.66
N THR A 206 -38.88 -28.44 21.66
CA THR A 206 -38.13 -27.95 22.82
C THR A 206 -36.79 -28.66 22.90
N CYS A 207 -35.80 -27.99 23.48
CA CYS A 207 -34.47 -28.50 23.69
C CYS A 207 -34.00 -28.24 25.11
N ASN A 208 -33.13 -29.09 25.61
CA ASN A 208 -32.37 -28.86 26.82
C ASN A 208 -30.95 -29.40 26.63
N VAL A 209 -29.97 -28.68 27.17
CA VAL A 209 -28.60 -29.19 27.24
C VAL A 209 -28.53 -30.22 28.36
N GLU A 210 -28.15 -31.45 28.00
CA GLU A 210 -28.10 -32.58 28.93
C GLU A 210 -26.70 -32.78 29.52
N SER A 211 -25.67 -32.57 28.70
CA SER A 211 -24.29 -32.69 29.15
C SER A 211 -23.40 -31.68 28.45
N VAL A 212 -22.33 -31.26 29.11
CA VAL A 212 -21.34 -30.29 28.61
C VAL A 212 -19.96 -30.80 28.99
N ASN A 213 -19.04 -30.74 28.04
CA ASN A 213 -17.61 -30.91 28.27
C ASN A 213 -16.85 -29.81 27.51
N THR A 214 -15.52 -29.81 27.55
CA THR A 214 -14.70 -28.77 26.93
C THR A 214 -14.70 -28.76 25.41
N ALA A 215 -15.06 -29.88 24.76
CA ALA A 215 -15.03 -30.00 23.30
C ALA A 215 -16.43 -30.00 22.66
N SER A 216 -17.48 -30.27 23.44
CA SER A 216 -18.82 -30.50 22.93
C SER A 216 -19.89 -30.44 24.02
N PHE A 217 -21.14 -30.39 23.59
CA PHE A 217 -22.30 -30.57 24.45
C PHE A 217 -23.38 -31.42 23.77
N THR A 218 -24.20 -32.09 24.58
CA THR A 218 -25.33 -32.88 24.10
C THR A 218 -26.62 -32.09 24.27
N VAL A 219 -27.39 -31.98 23.20
CA VAL A 219 -28.73 -31.41 23.22
C VAL A 219 -29.73 -32.55 23.18
N ARG A 220 -30.52 -32.68 24.26
CA ARG A 220 -31.73 -33.49 24.25
C ARG A 220 -32.87 -32.65 23.74
N ARG A 221 -33.68 -33.23 22.86
CA ARG A 221 -34.81 -32.52 22.26
C ARG A 221 -36.11 -33.29 22.44
N ARG A 222 -37.21 -32.56 22.43
CA ARG A 222 -38.55 -33.11 22.40
C ARG A 222 -39.32 -32.51 21.25
N ILE A 223 -39.82 -33.36 20.37
CA ILE A 223 -40.70 -32.98 19.27
C ILE A 223 -42.13 -33.28 19.66
N ILE A 224 -43.03 -32.35 19.34
CA ILE A 224 -44.47 -32.55 19.38
C ILE A 224 -44.97 -32.40 17.95
N SER A 225 -45.51 -33.49 17.37
CA SER A 225 -46.08 -33.50 16.01
C SER A 225 -47.61 -33.64 16.05
N ASN A 226 -48.30 -33.17 15.01
CA ASN A 226 -49.76 -33.28 14.88
C ASN A 226 -50.18 -34.44 13.95
N GLY A 227 -49.37 -35.50 13.90
CA GLY A 227 -49.47 -36.56 12.89
C GLY A 227 -48.67 -36.26 11.61
N GLY A 228 -48.21 -37.32 10.93
CA GLY A 228 -47.33 -37.25 9.76
C GLY A 228 -45.84 -37.37 10.08
N THR A 229 -45.00 -37.48 9.03
CA THR A 229 -43.54 -37.60 9.15
C THR A 229 -42.88 -36.23 9.30
N VAL A 230 -42.16 -36.00 10.40
CA VAL A 230 -41.38 -34.78 10.61
C VAL A 230 -40.05 -34.88 9.85
N ALA A 231 -39.86 -34.03 8.84
CA ALA A 231 -38.62 -33.99 8.06
C ALA A 231 -37.51 -33.21 8.79
N THR A 232 -36.26 -33.64 8.61
CA THR A 232 -35.06 -32.99 9.17
C THR A 232 -34.90 -31.55 8.71
N SER A 233 -35.31 -31.20 7.49
CA SER A 233 -35.25 -29.84 6.93
C SER A 233 -36.19 -28.83 7.62
N THR A 234 -37.07 -29.28 8.50
CA THR A 234 -38.09 -28.43 9.14
C THR A 234 -37.71 -27.94 10.53
N ILE A 235 -36.57 -28.41 11.07
CA ILE A 235 -36.10 -28.09 12.41
C ILE A 235 -34.71 -27.46 12.32
N GLY A 236 -34.58 -26.27 12.90
CA GLY A 236 -33.31 -25.57 13.04
C GLY A 236 -33.11 -25.03 14.45
N GLY A 237 -31.93 -24.48 14.70
CA GLY A 237 -31.63 -23.82 15.96
C GLY A 237 -30.35 -23.00 15.90
N TYR A 238 -30.14 -22.25 16.96
CA TYR A 238 -28.91 -21.53 17.24
C TYR A 238 -28.45 -21.87 18.65
N TRP A 239 -27.15 -21.81 18.88
CA TRP A 239 -26.59 -21.91 20.21
C TRP A 239 -25.49 -20.90 20.41
N SER A 240 -25.24 -20.58 21.68
CA SER A 240 -24.08 -19.81 22.10
C SER A 240 -23.61 -20.26 23.47
N THR A 241 -22.32 -20.11 23.77
CA THR A 241 -21.76 -20.43 25.07
C THR A 241 -20.51 -19.61 25.36
N TRP A 242 -20.21 -19.46 26.64
CA TRP A 242 -19.00 -18.85 27.17
C TRP A 242 -18.16 -19.89 27.91
N GLY A 243 -16.85 -19.69 27.95
CA GLY A 243 -15.93 -20.54 28.70
C GLY A 243 -14.52 -19.96 28.73
N TRP A 244 -13.56 -20.75 29.18
CA TRP A 244 -12.15 -20.39 29.31
C TRP A 244 -11.25 -21.63 29.40
#